data_AF-L8GJA1-F1
#
_entry.id   AF-L8GJA1-F1
#
_cell.length_a   1.000
_cell.length_b   1.000
_cell.length_c   1.000
_cell.angle_alpha   90.00
_cell.angle_beta   90.00
_cell.angle_gamma   90.00
#
_symmetry.space_group_name_H-M   'P 1'
#
loop_
_entity.id
_entity.type
_entity.pdbx_description
1 polymer ?
#
loop_
_entity_poly.entity_id
_entity_poly.type
_entity_poly.pdbx_seq_one_letter_code
_entity_poly.pdbx_strand_id
1 'polypeptide(L)' 'MWRDRWSSGDLAEDPDLPNIIVSLLQDVNAIVKNSGKESPFKRLTVAFSQSSFVVTIANGKIYVVKKK' A
#
# COMPACT_ATOMS: atom_id res chain seq x y z
N MET A 1 20.39 6.48 20.47
CA MET A 1 20.19 5.34 19.54
C MET A 1 18.80 5.49 18.92
N TRP A 2 18.70 6.15 17.76
CA TRP A 2 17.42 6.31 17.07
C TRP A 2 17.17 5.02 16.29
N ARG A 3 16.17 4.22 16.68
CA ARG A 3 15.74 3.07 15.88
C ARG A 3 15.00 3.62 14.67
N ASP A 4 15.46 3.30 13.46
CA ASP A 4 14.72 3.51 12.22
C ASP A 4 13.41 2.72 12.30
N ARG A 5 12.32 3.38 12.74
CA ARG A 5 10.98 2.80 12.73
C ARG A 5 10.37 3.04 11.36
N TRP A 6 10.39 1.99 10.54
CA TRP A 6 9.80 1.96 9.19
C TRP A 6 8.26 1.90 9.19
N SER A 7 7.65 1.68 10.37
CA SER A 7 6.20 1.61 10.59
C SER A 7 5.81 2.31 11.90
N SER A 8 4.56 2.74 12.01
CA SER A 8 4.05 3.47 13.19
C SER A 8 2.55 3.30 13.36
N GLY A 9 2.04 3.64 14.56
CA GLY A 9 0.62 3.55 14.90
C GLY A 9 0.08 2.13 14.75
N ASP A 10 -1.15 2.01 14.27
CA ASP A 10 -1.84 0.74 14.01
C ASP A 10 -1.09 -0.20 13.04
N LEU A 11 -0.11 0.31 12.28
CA LEU A 11 0.65 -0.46 11.28
C LEU A 11 1.96 -1.02 11.85
N ALA A 12 2.37 -0.61 13.06
CA ALA A 12 3.66 -1.01 13.63
C ALA A 12 3.70 -2.47 14.07
N GLU A 13 2.56 -2.99 14.52
CA GLU A 13 2.42 -4.30 15.15
C GLU A 13 1.92 -5.37 14.17
N ASP A 14 1.78 -5.04 12.88
CA ASP A 14 1.26 -5.97 11.87
C ASP A 14 2.41 -6.48 10.97
N PRO A 15 2.95 -7.67 11.26
CA PRO A 15 4.05 -8.25 10.48
C PRO A 15 3.63 -8.73 9.09
N ASP A 16 2.33 -8.97 8.87
CA ASP A 16 1.80 -9.56 7.63
C ASP A 16 1.41 -8.49 6.60
N LEU A 17 1.05 -7.30 7.06
CA LEU A 17 0.64 -6.18 6.22
C LEU A 17 1.58 -5.89 5.04
N PRO A 18 2.92 -5.85 5.17
CA PRO A 18 3.81 -5.59 4.04
C PRO A 18 3.62 -6.61 2.91
N ASN A 19 3.50 -7.89 3.24
CA ASN A 19 3.31 -8.95 2.25
C ASN A 19 1.93 -8.84 1.59
N ILE A 20 0.88 -8.55 2.37
CA ILE A 20 -0.47 -8.33 1.85
C ILE A 20 -0.50 -7.17 0.84
N ILE A 21 0.15 -6.05 1.18
CA ILE A 21 0.22 -4.86 0.31
C ILE A 21 1.00 -5.17 -0.96
N VAL A 22 2.12 -5.89 -0.88
CA VAL A 22 2.90 -6.28 -2.07
C VAL A 22 2.08 -7.18 -2.99
N SER A 23 1.39 -8.19 -2.47
CA SER A 23 0.53 -9.08 -3.26
C SER A 23 -0.59 -8.29 -3.94
N LEU A 24 -1.27 -7.39 -3.21
CA LEU A 24 -2.32 -6.53 -3.78
C LEU A 24 -1.78 -5.67 -4.93
N LEU A 25 -0.57 -5.13 -4.80
CA LEU A 25 0.07 -4.32 -5.84
C LEU A 25 0.42 -5.14 -7.09
N GLN A 26 0.80 -6.42 -6.91
CA GLN A 26 1.03 -7.34 -8.02
C GLN A 26 -0.26 -7.64 -8.78
N ASP A 27 -1.37 -7.87 -8.07
CA ASP A 27 -2.68 -8.11 -8.67
C ASP A 27 -3.18 -6.89 -9.46
N VAL A 28 -3.07 -5.69 -8.87
CA VAL A 28 -3.45 -4.44 -9.54
C VAL A 28 -2.60 -4.22 -10.79
N ASN A 29 -1.29 -4.50 -10.73
CA ASN A 29 -0.42 -4.39 -11.90
C ASN A 29 -0.84 -5.36 -13.02
N ALA A 30 -1.23 -6.59 -12.69
CA ALA A 30 -1.74 -7.56 -13.67
C ALA A 30 -3.03 -7.06 -14.34
N ILE A 31 -3.97 -6.52 -13.56
CA ILE A 31 -5.22 -5.95 -14.07
C ILE A 31 -4.95 -4.76 -14.99
N VAL A 32 -4.06 -3.84 -14.60
CA VAL A 32 -3.74 -2.66 -15.41
C VAL A 32 -3.08 -3.05 -16.73
N LYS A 33 -2.13 -3.99 -16.70
CA LYS A 33 -1.49 -4.52 -17.92
C LYS A 33 -2.52 -5.10 -18.89
N ASN A 34 -3.49 -5.85 -18.37
CA ASN A 34 -4.58 -6.41 -19.18
C ASN A 34 -5.55 -5.34 -19.72
N SER A 35 -5.62 -4.17 -19.09
CA SER A 35 -6.49 -3.07 -19.51
C SER A 35 -5.91 -2.15 -20.60
N GLY A 36 -4.64 -2.35 -20.99
CA GLY A 36 -3.95 -1.53 -21.99
C GLY A 36 -3.60 -0.10 -21.53
N LYS A 37 -3.68 0.19 -20.23
CA LYS A 37 -3.35 1.51 -19.65
C LYS A 37 -1.90 1.54 -19.18
N GLU A 38 -1.20 2.67 -19.40
CA GLU A 38 0.24 2.81 -19.11
C GLU A 38 0.59 3.06 -17.63
N SER A 39 -0.32 3.61 -16.83
CA SER A 39 -0.02 3.97 -15.44
C SER A 39 -0.80 3.08 -14.47
N PRO A 40 -0.14 2.43 -13.49
CA PRO A 40 -0.82 1.54 -12.56
C PRO A 40 -1.83 2.30 -11.70
N PHE A 41 -1.41 3.39 -11.06
CA PHE A 41 -2.25 4.33 -10.31
C PHE A 41 -1.32 5.38 -9.65
N LYS A 42 -1.81 6.59 -9.39
CA LYS A 42 -1.10 7.53 -8.48
C LYS A 42 -1.29 7.15 -7.00
N ARG A 43 -2.45 6.58 -6.70
CA ARG A 43 -2.87 6.20 -5.35
C ARG A 43 -3.88 5.06 -5.42
N LEU A 44 -3.68 4.03 -4.62
CA LEU A 44 -4.63 2.96 -4.38
C LEU A 44 -5.32 3.19 -3.03
N THR A 45 -6.63 2.95 -2.95
CA THR A 45 -7.38 3.06 -1.71
C THR A 45 -8.19 1.78 -1.50
N VAL A 46 -7.91 1.08 -0.41
CA VAL A 46 -8.72 -0.05 0.06
C VAL A 46 -9.67 0.51 1.11
N ALA A 47 -10.95 0.64 0.75
CA ALA A 47 -11.96 1.22 1.61
C ALA A 47 -12.70 0.14 2.40
N PHE A 48 -12.72 0.30 3.72
CA PHE A 48 -13.56 -0.41 4.66
C PHE A 48 -14.67 0.52 5.15
N SER A 49 -15.67 -0.02 5.87
CA SER A 49 -16.81 0.75 6.38
C SER A 49 -16.41 1.90 7.33
N GLN A 50 -15.31 1.75 8.06
CA GLN A 50 -14.87 2.70 9.10
C GLN A 50 -13.40 3.11 8.97
N SER A 51 -12.72 2.67 7.91
CA SER A 51 -11.32 3.02 7.69
C SER A 51 -10.93 2.82 6.23
N SER A 52 -9.76 3.33 5.84
CA SER A 52 -9.18 3.01 4.56
C SER A 52 -7.67 2.91 4.63
N PHE A 53 -7.11 2.04 3.81
CA PHE A 53 -5.67 2.03 3.54
C PHE A 53 -5.41 2.79 2.25
N VAL A 54 -4.55 3.78 2.34
CA VAL A 54 -4.08 4.57 1.21
C VAL A 54 -2.66 4.14 0.89
N VAL A 55 -2.45 3.65 -0.33
CA VAL A 55 -1.17 3.13 -0.80
C VAL A 55 -0.67 3.96 -1.97
N THR A 56 0.62 4.31 -1.96
CA THR A 56 1.29 4.93 -3.11
C THR A 56 2.72 4.41 -3.24
N ILE A 57 3.29 4.52 -4.44
CA ILE A 57 4.67 4.12 -4.73
C ILE A 57 5.41 5.38 -5.18
N ALA A 58 6.48 5.73 -4.47
CA ALA A 58 7.33 6.87 -4.80
C ALA A 58 8.79 6.53 -4.49
N ASN A 59 9.70 6.91 -5.39
CA ASN A 59 11.15 6.70 -5.22
C ASN A 59 11.52 5.22 -4.91
N GLY A 60 10.83 4.27 -5.54
CA GLY A 60 11.03 2.83 -5.31
C GLY A 60 10.55 2.31 -3.96
N LYS A 61 9.81 3.12 -3.18
CA LYS A 61 9.28 2.76 -1.86
C LYS A 61 7.75 2.74 -1.87
N ILE A 62 7.18 1.84 -1.09
CA ILE A 62 5.74 1.73 -0.85
C ILE A 62 5.42 2.49 0.42
N TYR A 63 4.44 3.39 0.34
CA TYR A 63 3.93 4.15 1.48
C TYR A 63 2.49 3.74 1.73
N VAL A 64 2.19 3.46 3.00
CA VAL A 64 0.86 3.03 3.44
C VAL A 64 0.41 3.91 4.60
N VAL A 65 -0.81 4.45 4.49
CA VAL A 65 -1.46 5.22 5.55
C VAL A 65 -2.81 4.60 5.84
N LYS A 66 -3.09 4.32 7.11
CA LYS A 66 -4.43 3.98 7.58
C LYS A 66 -5.16 5.26 7.97
N LYS A 67 -6.32 5.50 7.36
CA LYS A 67 -7.24 6.59 7.69
C LYS A 67 -8.47 6.02 8.38
N LYS A 68 -9.01 6.75 9.37
CA LYS A 68 -10.35 6.52 9.92
C LYS A 68 -11.37 7.27 9.08
#